data_AF-A0A892IC78-F1
#
_entry.id   AF-A0A892IC78-F1
#
_cell.length_a   1.000
_cell.length_b   1.000
_cell.length_c   1.000
_cell.angle_alpha   90.00
_cell.angle_beta   90.00
_cell.angle_gamma   90.00
#
_symmetry.space_group_name_H-M   'P 1'
#
loop_
_entity.id
_entity.type
_entity.pdbx_description
1 polymer ?
#
loop_
_entity_poly.entity_id
_entity_poly.type
_entity_poly.pdbx_seq_one_letter_code
_entity_poly.pdbx_strand_id
1 'polypeptide(L)'
;MYSPAKYRQLIGMCERRKSAAERRLLTVRRERQAIDAERDRLQRTIDLIVESGRVAALDERVVDRGGLYDWLRRGASLRHRTQMLRVELEQNDGRASDCDRRIDAHLEACRVAENKRERYADAHRKVNARIRRMQLNAEESELEERKSWLT
;
A
#
# COMPACT_ATOMS: atom_id res chain seq x y z
N MET A 1 34.43 10.32 -6.00
CA MET A 1 33.91 9.52 -4.87
C MET A 1 33.37 10.49 -3.83
N TYR A 2 32.18 10.27 -3.26
CA TYR A 2 31.62 11.22 -2.29
C TYR A 2 32.35 11.15 -0.93
N SER A 3 32.25 12.22 -0.14
CA SER A 3 32.75 12.23 1.24
C SER A 3 31.89 11.33 2.16
N PRO A 4 32.44 10.84 3.29
CA PRO A 4 31.67 10.06 4.26
C PRO A 4 30.40 10.78 4.74
N ALA A 5 30.50 12.09 4.98
CA ALA A 5 29.37 12.93 5.38
C ALA A 5 28.25 12.93 4.32
N LYS A 6 28.61 12.99 3.03
CA LYS A 6 27.63 12.94 1.94
C LYS A 6 26.92 11.60 1.86
N TYR A 7 27.63 10.48 2.05
CA TYR A 7 26.98 9.17 2.10
C TYR A 7 26.01 9.04 3.29
N ARG A 8 26.38 9.53 4.49
CA ARG A 8 25.46 9.59 5.64
C ARG A 8 24.19 10.37 5.33
N GLN A 9 24.31 11.51 4.64
CA GLN A 9 23.15 12.29 4.21
C GLN A 9 22.24 11.49 3.26
N LEU A 10 22.82 10.80 2.27
CA LEU A 10 22.07 10.01 1.29
C LEU A 10 21.36 8.80 1.94
N ILE A 11 22.02 8.12 2.86
CA ILE A 11 21.43 7.03 3.67
C ILE A 11 20.21 7.56 4.44
N GLY A 12 20.37 8.66 5.17
CA GLY A 12 19.25 9.27 5.93
C GLY A 12 18.10 9.75 5.03
N MET A 13 18.39 10.19 3.81
CA MET A 13 17.34 10.52 2.83
C MET A 13 16.56 9.28 2.37
N CYS A 14 17.24 8.15 2.15
CA CYS A 14 16.59 6.89 1.82
C CYS A 14 15.69 6.40 2.95
N GLU A 15 16.16 6.46 4.19
CA GLU A 15 15.38 6.09 5.39
C GLU A 15 14.12 6.94 5.54
N ARG A 16 14.23 8.27 5.39
CA ARG A 16 13.06 9.17 5.43
C ARG A 16 12.06 8.85 4.34
N ARG A 17 12.52 8.56 3.12
CA ARG A 17 11.65 8.18 1.99
C ARG A 17 10.93 6.86 2.24
N LYS A 18 11.64 5.86 2.75
CA LYS A 18 11.06 4.56 3.14
C LYS A 18 9.99 4.76 4.22
N SER A 19 10.30 5.46 5.30
CA SER A 19 9.35 5.75 6.38
C SER A 19 8.11 6.53 5.89
N ALA A 20 8.27 7.47 4.95
CA ALA A 20 7.14 8.16 4.34
C ALA A 20 6.27 7.21 3.48
N ALA A 21 6.89 6.32 2.71
CA ALA A 21 6.18 5.33 1.91
C ALA A 21 5.46 4.29 2.80
N GLU A 22 6.06 3.84 3.89
CA GLU A 22 5.44 2.92 4.86
C GLU A 22 4.21 3.53 5.54
N ARG A 23 4.28 4.82 5.92
CA ARG A 23 3.13 5.53 6.48
C ARG A 23 1.98 5.63 5.48
N ARG A 24 2.29 5.96 4.22
CA ARG A 24 1.28 6.01 3.14
C ARG A 24 0.70 4.62 2.89
N LEU A 25 1.54 3.59 2.84
CA LEU A 25 1.13 2.19 2.66
C LEU A 25 0.13 1.77 3.75
N LEU A 26 0.39 2.11 5.02
CA LEU A 26 -0.55 1.83 6.10
C LEU A 26 -1.91 2.50 5.87
N THR A 27 -1.93 3.76 5.45
CA THR A 27 -3.17 4.48 5.15
C THR A 27 -3.94 3.81 4.01
N VAL A 28 -3.27 3.46 2.91
CA VAL A 28 -3.93 2.79 1.77
C VAL A 28 -4.44 1.40 2.15
N ARG A 29 -3.73 0.65 2.98
CA ARG A 29 -4.20 -0.65 3.48
C ARG A 29 -5.47 -0.53 4.33
N ARG A 30 -5.55 0.50 5.19
CA ARG A 30 -6.77 0.78 5.96
C ARG A 30 -7.93 1.18 5.06
N GLU A 31 -7.66 1.99 4.03
CA GLU A 31 -8.65 2.33 3.00
C GLU A 31 -9.16 1.07 2.28
N ARG A 32 -8.24 0.19 1.86
CA ARG A 32 -8.57 -1.09 1.22
C ARG A 32 -9.44 -1.99 2.11
N GLN A 33 -9.12 -2.08 3.40
CA GLN A 33 -9.90 -2.83 4.39
C GLN A 33 -11.30 -2.25 4.59
N ALA A 34 -11.43 -0.92 4.64
CA ALA A 34 -12.73 -0.27 4.73
C ALA A 34 -13.59 -0.54 3.48
N ILE A 35 -12.97 -0.56 2.30
CA ILE A 35 -13.65 -0.92 1.05
C ILE A 35 -14.12 -2.38 1.09
N ASP A 36 -13.31 -3.33 1.56
CA ASP A 36 -13.75 -4.73 1.71
C ASP A 36 -14.95 -4.84 2.66
N ALA A 37 -14.90 -4.18 3.81
CA ALA A 37 -16.01 -4.20 4.76
C ALA A 37 -17.31 -3.64 4.16
N GLU A 38 -17.21 -2.59 3.33
CA GLU A 38 -18.37 -2.03 2.64
C GLU A 38 -18.89 -2.96 1.54
N ARG A 39 -18.00 -3.61 0.77
CA ARG A 39 -18.39 -4.62 -0.23
C ARG A 39 -19.15 -5.77 0.42
N ASP A 40 -18.64 -6.30 1.54
CA ASP A 40 -19.30 -7.36 2.29
C ASP A 40 -20.67 -6.93 2.84
N ARG A 41 -20.80 -5.66 3.24
CA ARG A 41 -22.07 -5.08 3.69
C ARG A 41 -23.07 -4.95 2.53
N LEU A 42 -22.64 -4.44 1.37
CA LEU A 42 -23.47 -4.29 0.19
C LEU A 42 -23.93 -5.66 -0.33
N GLN A 43 -23.03 -6.64 -0.41
CA GLN A 43 -23.35 -8.00 -0.85
C GLN A 43 -24.39 -8.64 0.07
N ARG A 44 -24.18 -8.58 1.39
CA ARG A 44 -25.19 -9.07 2.36
C ARG A 44 -26.54 -8.37 2.20
N THR A 45 -26.54 -7.09 1.90
CA THR A 45 -27.80 -6.34 1.67
C THR A 45 -28.50 -6.81 0.40
N ILE A 46 -27.76 -7.05 -0.67
CA ILE A 46 -28.29 -7.62 -1.92
C ILE A 46 -28.89 -9.00 -1.64
N ASP A 47 -28.16 -9.88 -0.94
CA ASP A 47 -28.61 -11.23 -0.63
C ASP A 47 -29.91 -11.21 0.19
N LEU A 48 -30.00 -10.33 1.20
CA LEU A 48 -31.22 -10.13 1.99
C LEU A 48 -32.41 -9.65 1.15
N ILE A 49 -32.19 -8.74 0.20
CA ILE A 49 -33.25 -8.26 -0.70
C ILE A 49 -33.72 -9.39 -1.63
N VAL A 50 -32.78 -10.18 -2.17
CA VAL A 50 -33.09 -11.34 -3.03
C VAL A 50 -33.91 -12.37 -2.25
N GLU A 51 -33.51 -12.69 -1.02
CA GLU A 51 -34.21 -13.67 -0.20
C GLU A 51 -35.60 -13.17 0.23
N SER A 52 -35.71 -11.90 0.63
CA SER A 52 -37.01 -11.27 0.93
C SER A 52 -37.95 -11.27 -0.28
N GLY A 53 -37.39 -11.11 -1.50
CA GLY A 53 -38.15 -11.19 -2.75
C GLY A 53 -38.70 -12.58 -3.05
N ARG A 54 -38.00 -13.65 -2.64
CA ARG A 54 -38.47 -15.04 -2.77
C ARG A 54 -39.63 -15.34 -1.83
N VAL A 55 -39.52 -14.93 -0.56
CA VAL A 55 -40.59 -15.10 0.44
C VAL A 55 -41.87 -14.35 0.08
N ALA A 56 -41.75 -13.24 -0.65
CA ALA A 56 -42.87 -12.44 -1.13
C ALA A 56 -43.46 -12.89 -2.48
N ALA A 57 -43.08 -14.07 -2.99
CA ALA A 57 -43.62 -14.62 -4.23
C ALA A 57 -45.14 -14.87 -4.12
N LEU A 58 -45.86 -14.62 -5.22
CA LEU A 58 -47.27 -14.98 -5.39
C LEU A 58 -47.39 -16.50 -5.63
N ASP A 59 -47.01 -17.31 -4.63
CA ASP A 59 -47.15 -18.76 -4.73
C ASP A 59 -48.63 -19.15 -4.61
N GLU A 60 -49.24 -19.43 -5.76
CA GLU A 60 -50.58 -20.03 -5.91
C GLU A 60 -51.75 -19.27 -5.26
N ARG A 61 -51.54 -18.03 -4.81
CA ARG A 61 -52.58 -17.20 -4.21
C ARG A 61 -53.47 -16.58 -5.30
N VAL A 62 -54.78 -16.77 -5.15
CA VAL A 62 -55.77 -15.95 -5.86
C VAL A 62 -55.75 -14.56 -5.24
N VAL A 63 -55.24 -13.59 -6.00
CA VAL A 63 -55.13 -12.20 -5.56
C VAL A 63 -55.95 -11.33 -6.49
N ASP A 64 -56.66 -10.35 -5.92
CA ASP A 64 -57.38 -9.39 -6.72
C ASP A 64 -56.43 -8.51 -7.56
N ARG A 65 -57.00 -7.74 -8.47
CA ARG A 65 -56.24 -6.88 -9.38
C ARG A 65 -55.39 -5.84 -8.64
N GLY A 66 -55.87 -5.34 -7.49
CA GLY A 66 -55.13 -4.36 -6.68
C GLY A 66 -53.87 -4.98 -6.07
N GLY A 67 -54.01 -6.14 -5.45
CA GLY A 67 -52.90 -6.88 -4.86
C GLY A 67 -51.86 -7.34 -5.89
N LEU A 68 -52.28 -7.69 -7.11
CA LEU A 68 -51.35 -7.96 -8.22
C LEU A 68 -50.51 -6.73 -8.59
N TYR A 69 -51.12 -5.56 -8.75
CA TYR A 69 -50.39 -4.33 -9.07
C TYR A 69 -49.44 -3.91 -7.95
N ASP A 70 -49.85 -4.05 -6.69
CA ASP A 70 -48.98 -3.76 -5.55
C ASP A 70 -47.79 -4.72 -5.50
N TRP A 71 -48.00 -6.00 -5.79
CA TRP A 71 -46.93 -6.98 -5.91
C TRP A 71 -45.95 -6.62 -7.03
N LEU A 72 -46.45 -6.28 -8.23
CA LEU A 72 -45.61 -5.85 -9.36
C LEU A 72 -44.79 -4.60 -9.02
N ARG A 73 -45.41 -3.61 -8.36
CA ARG A 73 -44.76 -2.36 -7.93
C ARG A 73 -43.64 -2.64 -6.93
N ARG A 74 -43.91 -3.47 -5.91
CA ARG A 74 -42.89 -3.91 -4.93
C ARG A 74 -41.74 -4.64 -5.62
N GLY A 75 -42.03 -5.59 -6.50
CA GLY A 75 -41.01 -6.33 -7.25
C GLY A 75 -40.14 -5.42 -8.11
N ALA A 76 -40.72 -4.44 -8.80
CA ALA A 76 -39.96 -3.45 -9.57
C ALA A 76 -39.05 -2.59 -8.69
N SER A 77 -39.55 -2.13 -7.53
CA SER A 77 -38.78 -1.36 -6.56
C SER A 77 -37.58 -2.16 -6.00
N LEU A 78 -37.78 -3.44 -5.63
CA LEU A 78 -36.70 -4.30 -5.14
C LEU A 78 -35.63 -4.56 -6.21
N ARG A 79 -36.04 -4.80 -7.46
CA ARG A 79 -35.10 -4.95 -8.58
C ARG A 79 -34.29 -3.68 -8.82
N HIS A 80 -34.94 -2.52 -8.82
CA HIS A 80 -34.26 -1.24 -8.98
C HIS A 80 -33.24 -1.00 -7.84
N ARG A 81 -33.64 -1.23 -6.59
CA ARG A 81 -32.74 -1.10 -5.43
C ARG A 81 -31.55 -2.07 -5.51
N THR A 82 -31.79 -3.31 -5.91
CA THR A 82 -30.72 -4.30 -6.12
C THR A 82 -29.75 -3.84 -7.20
N GLN A 83 -30.26 -3.28 -8.30
CA GLN A 83 -29.42 -2.75 -9.37
C GLN A 83 -28.55 -1.58 -8.90
N MET A 84 -29.10 -0.66 -8.10
CA MET A 84 -28.33 0.44 -7.52
C MET A 84 -27.19 -0.06 -6.63
N LEU A 85 -27.47 -1.04 -5.75
CA LEU A 85 -26.44 -1.63 -4.89
C LEU A 85 -25.34 -2.35 -5.69
N ARG A 86 -25.69 -2.99 -6.82
CA ARG A 86 -24.70 -3.61 -7.72
C ARG A 86 -23.80 -2.59 -8.39
N VAL A 87 -24.35 -1.44 -8.78
CA VAL A 87 -23.57 -0.33 -9.32
C VAL A 87 -22.60 0.22 -8.27
N GLU A 88 -23.04 0.37 -7.02
CA GLU A 88 -22.16 0.77 -5.90
C GLU A 88 -21.06 -0.26 -5.63
N LEU A 89 -21.38 -1.56 -5.74
CA LEU A 89 -20.42 -2.65 -5.56
C LEU A 89 -19.33 -2.61 -6.65
N GLU A 90 -19.72 -2.44 -7.92
CA GLU A 90 -18.77 -2.27 -9.03
C GLU A 90 -17.86 -1.03 -8.85
N GLN A 91 -18.42 0.08 -8.37
CA GLN A 91 -17.61 1.27 -8.05
C GLN A 91 -16.60 0.98 -6.94
N ASN A 92 -16.99 0.21 -5.92
CA ASN A 92 -16.07 -0.23 -4.88
C ASN A 92 -14.99 -1.20 -5.39
N ASP A 93 -15.30 -2.05 -6.36
CA ASP A 93 -14.32 -2.93 -7.02
C ASP A 93 -13.25 -2.12 -7.77
N GLY A 94 -13.67 -1.06 -8.46
CA GLY A 94 -12.76 -0.10 -9.08
C GLY A 94 -11.85 0.58 -8.05
N ARG A 95 -12.42 1.05 -6.93
CA ARG A 95 -11.66 1.68 -5.84
C ARG A 95 -10.71 0.70 -5.14
N ALA A 96 -11.11 -0.57 -4.97
CA ALA A 96 -10.28 -1.62 -4.43
C ALA A 96 -9.06 -1.87 -5.32
N SER A 97 -9.29 -2.00 -6.63
CA SER A 97 -8.23 -2.15 -7.64
C SER A 97 -7.26 -0.97 -7.62
N ASP A 98 -7.75 0.26 -7.46
CA ASP A 98 -6.92 1.46 -7.32
C ASP A 98 -6.07 1.43 -6.05
N CYS A 99 -6.64 0.97 -4.94
CA CYS A 99 -5.91 0.78 -3.69
C CYS A 99 -4.81 -0.26 -3.83
N ASP A 100 -5.08 -1.39 -4.50
CA ASP A 100 -4.09 -2.45 -4.72
C ASP A 100 -2.92 -1.94 -5.57
N ARG A 101 -3.20 -1.20 -6.66
CA ARG A 101 -2.16 -0.52 -7.45
C ARG A 101 -1.31 0.45 -6.63
N ARG A 102 -1.94 1.22 -5.74
CA ARG A 102 -1.25 2.16 -4.84
C ARG A 102 -0.42 1.42 -3.78
N ILE A 103 -0.90 0.30 -3.26
CA ILE A 103 -0.17 -0.58 -2.33
C ILE A 103 1.11 -1.08 -3.01
N ASP A 104 1.01 -1.63 -4.21
CA ASP A 104 2.15 -2.14 -4.97
C ASP A 104 3.17 -1.05 -5.26
N ALA A 105 2.70 0.14 -5.67
CA ALA A 105 3.58 1.29 -5.91
C ALA A 105 4.34 1.73 -4.64
N HIS A 106 3.70 1.69 -3.47
CA HIS A 106 4.36 2.02 -2.21
C HIS A 106 5.33 0.93 -1.75
N LEU A 107 5.00 -0.35 -1.94
CA LEU A 107 5.91 -1.47 -1.68
C LEU A 107 7.16 -1.36 -2.55
N GLU A 108 6.99 -1.07 -3.83
CA GLU A 108 8.12 -0.87 -4.75
C GLU A 108 8.96 0.35 -4.35
N ALA A 109 8.34 1.46 -3.97
CA ALA A 109 9.06 2.63 -3.47
C ALA A 109 9.91 2.31 -2.23
N CYS A 110 9.38 1.51 -1.29
CA CYS A 110 10.11 1.02 -0.13
C CYS A 110 11.30 0.15 -0.55
N ARG A 111 11.08 -0.81 -1.46
CA ARG A 111 12.14 -1.70 -1.99
C ARG A 111 13.26 -0.92 -2.65
N VAL A 112 12.93 0.04 -3.51
CA VAL A 112 13.92 0.90 -4.19
C VAL A 112 14.69 1.76 -3.20
N ALA A 113 14.02 2.30 -2.18
CA ALA A 113 14.68 3.09 -1.14
C ALA A 113 15.68 2.24 -0.33
N GLU A 114 15.30 1.01 0.03
CA GLU A 114 16.15 0.06 0.75
C GLU A 114 17.38 -0.32 -0.07
N ASN A 115 17.19 -0.74 -1.33
CA ASN A 115 18.28 -1.09 -2.25
C ASN A 115 19.27 0.07 -2.42
N LYS A 116 18.77 1.32 -2.50
CA LYS A 116 19.64 2.52 -2.56
C LYS A 116 20.37 2.73 -1.24
N ARG A 117 19.70 2.56 -0.10
CA ARG A 117 20.31 2.69 1.23
C ARG A 117 21.48 1.71 1.38
N GLU A 118 21.29 0.45 1.01
CA GLU A 118 22.33 -0.59 1.07
C GLU A 118 23.53 -0.25 0.20
N ARG A 119 23.31 0.19 -1.04
CA ARG A 119 24.38 0.64 -1.94
C ARG A 119 25.18 1.80 -1.34
N TYR A 120 24.50 2.79 -0.76
CA TYR A 120 25.19 3.91 -0.11
C TYR A 120 25.92 3.51 1.17
N ALA A 121 25.35 2.59 1.97
CA ALA A 121 26.01 2.05 3.15
C ALA A 121 27.28 1.28 2.79
N ASP A 122 27.25 0.47 1.72
CA ASP A 122 28.42 -0.23 1.23
C ASP A 122 29.50 0.73 0.72
N ALA A 123 29.12 1.72 -0.09
CA ALA A 123 30.05 2.75 -0.56
C ALA A 123 30.66 3.56 0.61
N HIS A 124 29.85 3.88 1.63
CA HIS A 124 30.32 4.55 2.85
C HIS A 124 31.39 3.73 3.58
N ARG A 125 31.17 2.42 3.75
CA ARG A 125 32.15 1.51 4.36
C ARG A 125 33.45 1.48 3.56
N LYS A 126 33.37 1.36 2.24
CA LYS A 126 34.54 1.33 1.34
C LYS A 126 35.35 2.63 1.41
N VAL A 127 34.68 3.78 1.45
CA VAL A 127 35.36 5.08 1.59
C VAL A 127 36.04 5.21 2.95
N ASN A 128 35.38 4.82 4.04
CA ASN A 128 35.99 4.87 5.37
C ASN A 128 37.20 3.94 5.48
N ALA A 129 37.13 2.74 4.91
CA ALA A 129 38.28 1.82 4.86
C ALA A 129 39.46 2.43 4.09
N ARG A 130 39.19 3.12 2.97
CA ARG A 130 40.23 3.83 2.21
C ARG A 130 40.85 4.97 3.01
N ILE A 131 40.03 5.80 3.66
CA ILE A 131 40.51 6.90 4.51
C ILE A 131 41.38 6.35 5.64
N ARG A 132 40.93 5.29 6.32
CA ARG A 132 41.70 4.66 7.41
C ARG A 132 43.04 4.12 6.91
N ARG A 133 43.08 3.49 5.73
CA ARG A 133 44.33 3.02 5.13
C ARG A 133 45.28 4.18 4.82
N MET A 134 44.78 5.28 4.29
CA MET A 134 45.60 6.48 4.03
C MET A 134 46.18 7.07 5.33
N GLN A 135 45.41 7.08 6.42
CA GLN A 135 45.89 7.50 7.73
C GLN A 135 47.01 6.59 8.25
N LEU A 136 46.82 5.27 8.19
CA LEU A 136 47.84 4.31 8.62
C LEU A 136 49.14 4.45 7.82
N ASN A 137 49.05 4.62 6.50
CA ASN A 137 50.24 4.82 5.66
C ASN A 137 50.97 6.14 6.00
N ALA A 138 50.23 7.20 6.33
CA ALA A 138 50.83 8.47 6.76
C ALA A 138 51.51 8.32 8.13
N GLU A 139 50.84 7.67 9.09
CA GLU A 139 51.40 7.35 10.40
C GLU A 139 52.68 6.49 10.27
N GLU A 140 52.69 5.51 9.38
CA GLU A 140 53.86 4.67 9.09
C GLU A 140 55.02 5.48 8.51
N SER A 141 54.77 6.32 7.50
CA SER A 141 55.78 7.21 6.90
C SER A 141 56.39 8.16 7.93
N GLU A 142 55.57 8.76 8.81
CA GLU A 142 56.06 9.62 9.89
C GLU A 142 56.96 8.86 10.88
N LEU A 143 56.65 7.60 11.17
CA LEU A 143 57.47 6.75 12.05
C LEU A 143 58.80 6.36 11.39
N GLU A 144 58.80 6.05 10.09
CA GLU A 144 60.01 5.76 9.32
C GLU A 144 60.93 6.98 9.24
N GLU A 145 60.38 8.16 8.95
CA GLU A 145 61.14 9.41 8.96
C GLU A 145 61.78 9.63 10.33
N ARG A 146 61.02 9.56 11.43
CA ARG A 146 61.57 9.73 12.79
C ARG A 146 62.70 8.75 13.11
N LYS A 147 62.61 7.50 12.66
CA LYS A 147 63.69 6.51 12.84
C LYS A 147 64.95 6.90 12.08
N SER A 148 64.80 7.40 10.85
CA SER A 148 65.93 7.80 10.00
C SER A 148 66.76 8.97 10.57
N TRP A 149 66.15 9.84 11.39
CA TRP A 149 66.85 10.92 12.10
C TRP A 149 67.58 10.49 13.38
N LEU A 150 67.34 9.27 13.87
CA LEU A 150 67.92 8.72 15.11
C LEU A 150 69.06 7.72 14.85
N THR A 151 69.34 7.40 13.58
CA THR A 151 70.46 6.59 13.09
C THR A 151 71.43 7.45 12.31
#